data_AF-A0A564FY10-F1
#
_entry.id   AF-A0A564FY10-F1
#
_cell.length_a   1.000
_cell.length_b   1.000
_cell.length_c   1.000
_cell.angle_alpha   90.00
_cell.angle_beta   90.00
_cell.angle_gamma   90.00
#
_symmetry.space_group_name_H-M   'P 1'
#
loop_
_entity.id
_entity.type
_entity.pdbx_description
1 polymer ?
#
loop_
_entity_poly.entity_id
_entity_poly.type
_entity_poly.pdbx_seq_one_letter_code
_entity_poly.pdbx_strand_id
1 'polypeptide(L)'
;MPRVIPAEAMAYLAGALDEGAIVGIRVTSVDPTPEGPRVRFEVPPLRRRRGDTKRLPDRAVIAELVSRMVARRWKDSPVPREVPEAHQMDLAVSHPVVIGDFTETAAGWHWLLSAAAGWIEETGVPTGFKSVQIKEKFGTLRWYCSCLEDEDRLQAGRIIQAAEWISGAVCETCGAPGSVRPGGWVRTACDAHARKR
;
A
#
# COMPACT_ATOMS: atom_id res chain seq x y z
N MET A 1 -3.81 -15.03 17.20
CA MET A 1 -4.25 -13.90 16.35
C MET A 1 -3.63 -12.54 16.74
N PRO A 2 -3.64 -12.06 18.01
CA PRO A 2 -3.31 -10.65 18.30
C PRO A 2 -1.86 -10.23 18.00
N ARG A 3 -0.91 -11.17 17.88
CA ARG A 3 0.49 -10.86 17.53
C ARG A 3 0.82 -10.94 16.04
N VAL A 4 -0.02 -11.60 15.23
CA VAL A 4 0.30 -11.86 13.81
C VAL A 4 0.01 -10.63 12.96
N ILE A 5 -1.15 -10.00 13.17
CA ILE A 5 -1.59 -8.81 12.43
C ILE A 5 -0.61 -7.63 12.64
N PRO A 6 -0.22 -7.26 13.87
CA PRO A 6 0.84 -6.27 14.09
C PRO A 6 2.18 -6.62 13.45
N ALA A 7 2.59 -7.89 13.53
CA ALA A 7 3.87 -8.32 12.98
C ALA A 7 3.89 -8.21 11.44
N GLU A 8 2.79 -8.58 10.78
CA GLU A 8 2.66 -8.43 9.33
C GLU A 8 2.68 -6.94 8.92
N ALA A 9 1.96 -6.09 9.66
CA ALA A 9 1.96 -4.65 9.41
C ALA A 9 3.36 -4.03 9.57
N MET A 10 4.11 -4.43 10.60
CA MET A 10 5.51 -4.00 10.78
C MET A 10 6.43 -4.54 9.68
N ALA A 11 6.17 -5.73 9.14
CA ALA A 11 6.95 -6.28 8.03
C ALA A 11 6.76 -5.46 6.73
N TYR A 12 5.54 -5.01 6.42
CA TYR A 12 5.31 -4.09 5.29
C TYR A 12 6.03 -2.76 5.51
N LEU A 13 5.95 -2.19 6.73
CA LEU A 13 6.66 -0.96 7.05
C LEU A 13 8.16 -1.09 6.88
N ALA A 14 8.75 -2.21 7.32
CA ALA A 14 10.18 -2.47 7.20
C ALA A 14 10.64 -2.67 5.75
N GLY A 15 9.78 -3.18 4.89
CA GLY A 15 10.08 -3.28 3.46
C GLY A 15 9.89 -1.96 2.70
N ALA A 16 8.94 -1.12 3.13
CA ALA A 16 8.57 0.13 2.44
C ALA A 16 9.42 1.33 2.87
N LEU A 17 9.89 1.33 4.11
CA LEU A 17 10.73 2.37 4.70
C LEU A 17 12.14 1.81 4.87
N ASP A 18 13.16 2.60 4.50
CA ASP A 18 14.55 2.23 4.79
C ASP A 18 14.83 2.15 6.30
N GLU A 19 15.99 1.57 6.67
CA GLU A 19 16.37 1.37 8.08
C GLU A 19 16.33 2.65 8.91
N GLY A 20 16.57 3.83 8.30
CA GLY A 20 16.50 5.12 8.98
C GLY A 20 15.07 5.64 9.13
N ALA A 21 14.22 5.41 8.13
CA ALA A 21 12.85 5.89 8.08
C ALA A 21 11.88 5.04 8.91
N ILE A 22 12.20 3.78 9.26
CA ILE A 22 11.36 2.99 10.17
C ILE A 22 11.58 3.33 11.65
N VAL A 23 12.77 3.85 12.03
CA VAL A 23 13.19 4.02 13.43
C VAL A 23 12.16 4.78 14.27
N GLY A 24 11.72 4.15 15.36
CA GLY A 24 10.81 4.74 16.34
C GLY A 24 9.32 4.57 16.04
N ILE A 25 8.94 4.00 14.88
CA ILE A 25 7.55 3.58 14.67
C ILE A 25 7.26 2.39 15.59
N ARG A 26 6.16 2.48 16.36
CA ARG A 26 5.74 1.43 17.29
C ARG A 26 4.26 1.16 17.16
N VAL A 27 3.86 -0.10 17.32
CA VAL A 27 2.45 -0.49 17.41
C VAL A 27 1.92 -0.12 18.79
N THR A 28 0.80 0.58 18.84
CA THR A 28 0.14 0.99 20.09
C THR A 28 -1.06 0.10 20.43
N SER A 29 -1.89 -0.22 19.44
CA SER A 29 -3.07 -1.07 19.61
C SER A 29 -3.47 -1.75 18.30
N VAL A 30 -4.43 -2.68 18.39
CA VAL A 30 -5.18 -3.20 17.24
C VAL A 30 -6.65 -2.98 17.52
N ASP A 31 -7.28 -2.12 16.73
CA ASP A 31 -8.67 -1.73 16.92
C ASP A 31 -9.57 -2.51 15.94
N PRO A 32 -10.67 -3.12 16.39
CA PRO A 32 -11.63 -3.71 15.47
C PRO A 32 -12.38 -2.61 14.72
N THR A 33 -12.52 -2.77 13.40
CA THR A 33 -13.34 -1.87 12.57
C THR A 33 -14.18 -2.68 11.59
N PRO A 34 -15.23 -2.11 10.97
CA PRO A 34 -16.03 -2.80 9.96
C PRO A 34 -15.23 -3.30 8.75
N GLU A 35 -14.06 -2.72 8.48
CA GLU A 35 -13.16 -3.15 7.40
C GLU A 35 -12.08 -4.13 7.84
N GLY A 36 -12.13 -4.57 9.10
CA GLY A 36 -11.19 -5.49 9.71
C GLY A 36 -10.31 -4.84 10.80
N PRO A 37 -9.33 -5.59 11.33
CA PRO A 37 -8.49 -5.14 12.43
C PRO A 37 -7.47 -4.09 11.98
N ARG A 38 -7.56 -2.87 12.53
CA ARG A 38 -6.69 -1.74 12.20
C ARG A 38 -5.56 -1.65 13.22
N VAL A 39 -4.32 -1.77 12.74
CA VAL A 39 -3.12 -1.56 13.57
C VAL A 39 -2.94 -0.07 13.79
N ARG A 40 -2.80 0.36 15.05
CA ARG A 40 -2.48 1.75 15.40
C ARG A 40 -0.99 1.89 15.62
N PHE A 41 -0.45 2.99 15.12
CA PHE A 41 0.98 3.28 15.18
C PHE A 41 1.23 4.61 15.89
N GLU A 42 2.25 4.62 16.75
CA GLU A 42 2.96 5.84 17.12
C GLU A 42 4.02 6.09 16.05
N VAL A 43 3.92 7.22 15.33
CA VAL A 43 4.84 7.59 14.24
C VAL A 43 5.54 8.89 14.60
N PRO A 44 6.76 8.86 15.18
CA PRO A 44 7.48 10.08 15.50
C PRO A 44 7.92 10.82 14.23
N PRO A 45 8.03 12.16 14.27
CA PRO A 45 8.49 12.94 13.12
C PRO A 45 9.93 12.55 12.75
N LEU A 46 10.20 12.40 11.47
CA LEU A 46 11.54 12.14 10.97
C LEU A 46 12.35 13.44 10.97
N ARG A 47 13.47 13.49 11.69
CA ARG A 47 14.36 14.66 11.67
C ARG A 47 15.13 14.69 10.35
N ARG A 48 14.87 15.70 9.52
CA ARG A 48 15.65 15.93 8.29
C ARG A 48 17.06 16.36 8.64
N ARG A 49 18.06 15.72 8.02
CA ARG A 49 19.41 16.27 7.98
C ARG A 49 19.41 17.49 7.06
N ARG A 50 20.12 18.54 7.44
CA ARG A 50 20.26 19.76 6.63
C ARG A 50 20.96 19.40 5.31
N GLY A 51 20.35 19.77 4.18
CA GLY A 51 20.89 19.51 2.84
C GLY A 51 20.34 18.29 2.10
N ASP A 52 19.40 17.54 2.69
CA ASP A 52 18.74 16.43 1.99
C ASP A 52 17.72 16.96 0.96
N THR A 53 17.96 16.66 -0.32
CA THR A 53 17.12 17.09 -1.45
C THR A 53 16.15 16.00 -1.90
N LYS A 54 16.28 14.77 -1.40
CA LYS A 54 15.38 13.68 -1.76
C LYS A 54 14.01 13.85 -1.11
N ARG A 55 12.94 13.55 -1.85
CA ARG A 55 11.58 13.48 -1.30
C ARG A 55 11.54 12.29 -0.34
N LEU A 56 11.42 12.57 0.95
CA LEU A 56 11.32 11.54 1.98
C LEU A 56 9.91 10.92 1.99
N PRO A 57 9.81 9.62 2.29
CA PRO A 57 8.52 8.97 2.46
C PRO A 57 7.72 9.63 3.58
N ASP A 58 6.43 9.88 3.33
CA ASP A 58 5.49 10.31 4.37
C ASP A 58 5.14 9.12 5.27
N ARG A 59 5.92 8.97 6.34
CA ARG A 59 5.81 7.83 7.28
C ARG A 59 4.42 7.67 7.88
N ALA A 60 3.74 8.78 8.15
CA ALA A 60 2.41 8.75 8.74
C ALA A 60 1.38 8.22 7.73
N VAL A 61 1.46 8.70 6.48
CA VAL A 61 0.57 8.23 5.41
C VAL A 61 0.85 6.76 5.06
N ILE A 62 2.12 6.36 5.02
CA ILE A 62 2.51 4.97 4.77
C ILE A 62 2.01 4.05 5.89
N ALA A 63 2.22 4.39 7.16
CA ALA A 63 1.73 3.58 8.29
C ALA A 63 0.21 3.47 8.31
N GLU A 64 -0.49 4.56 8.00
CA GLU A 64 -1.94 4.57 7.91
C GLU A 64 -2.44 3.66 6.77
N LEU A 65 -1.84 3.75 5.58
CA LEU A 65 -2.20 2.91 4.44
C LEU A 65 -1.89 1.43 4.67
N VAL A 66 -0.73 1.10 5.26
CA VAL A 66 -0.41 -0.28 5.68
C VAL A 66 -1.47 -0.83 6.63
N SER A 67 -1.89 -0.03 7.63
CA SER A 67 -2.95 -0.46 8.54
C SER A 67 -4.28 -0.70 7.81
N ARG A 68 -4.64 0.10 6.80
CA ARG A 68 -5.88 -0.07 6.02
C ARG A 68 -5.82 -1.34 5.18
N MET A 69 -4.68 -1.57 4.52
CA MET A 69 -4.43 -2.76 3.71
C MET A 69 -4.50 -4.04 4.56
N VAL A 70 -3.83 -4.04 5.72
CA VAL A 70 -3.84 -5.18 6.65
C VAL A 70 -5.24 -5.44 7.19
N ALA A 71 -6.02 -4.40 7.54
CA ALA A 71 -7.39 -4.57 7.97
C ALA A 71 -8.23 -5.34 6.93
N ARG A 72 -8.20 -4.90 5.66
CA ARG A 72 -8.94 -5.56 4.56
C ARG A 72 -8.52 -7.01 4.34
N ARG A 73 -7.21 -7.28 4.44
CA ARG A 73 -6.61 -8.62 4.28
C ARG A 73 -7.01 -9.57 5.42
N TRP A 74 -7.34 -9.07 6.60
CA TRP A 74 -7.73 -9.87 7.78
C TRP A 74 -9.21 -9.73 8.15
N LYS A 75 -10.00 -9.04 7.33
CA LYS A 75 -11.44 -8.84 7.56
C LYS A 75 -12.15 -10.18 7.72
N ASP A 76 -12.81 -10.37 8.86
CA ASP A 76 -13.61 -11.54 9.21
C ASP A 76 -12.91 -12.90 9.00
N SER A 77 -11.57 -12.93 9.09
CA SER A 77 -10.76 -14.12 8.77
C SER A 77 -9.67 -14.40 9.81
N PRO A 78 -9.47 -15.67 10.23
CA PRO A 78 -8.39 -16.06 11.12
C PRO A 78 -7.01 -16.17 10.44
N VAL A 79 -6.98 -16.09 9.11
CA VAL A 79 -5.79 -16.13 8.25
C VAL A 79 -5.84 -15.00 7.22
N PRO A 80 -4.71 -14.57 6.62
CA PRO A 80 -4.76 -13.61 5.53
C PRO A 80 -5.66 -14.12 4.40
N ARG A 81 -6.63 -13.29 3.99
CA ARG A 81 -7.53 -13.61 2.88
C ARG A 81 -6.75 -13.76 1.60
N GLU A 82 -7.12 -14.78 0.83
CA GLU A 82 -6.64 -14.93 -0.54
C GLU A 82 -7.11 -13.76 -1.38
N VAL A 83 -6.31 -13.42 -2.38
CA VAL A 83 -6.68 -12.37 -3.33
C VAL A 83 -7.85 -12.90 -4.19
N PRO A 84 -8.89 -12.09 -4.46
CA PRO A 84 -9.96 -12.48 -5.38
C PRO A 84 -9.40 -12.91 -6.74
N GLU A 85 -9.93 -13.99 -7.32
CA GLU A 85 -9.50 -14.46 -8.65
C GLU A 85 -9.70 -13.39 -9.73
N ALA A 86 -10.83 -12.67 -9.67
CA ALA A 86 -11.14 -11.55 -10.55
C ALA A 86 -10.70 -10.20 -9.93
N HIS A 87 -9.47 -10.11 -9.41
CA HIS A 87 -8.98 -8.96 -8.62
C HIS A 87 -9.13 -7.60 -9.34
N GLN A 88 -8.95 -7.56 -10.66
CA GLN A 88 -9.11 -6.33 -11.45
C GLN A 88 -10.56 -5.88 -11.50
N MET A 89 -11.48 -6.82 -11.74
CA MET A 89 -12.92 -6.53 -11.80
C MET A 89 -13.46 -6.17 -10.43
N ASP A 90 -13.00 -6.84 -9.37
CA ASP A 90 -13.36 -6.50 -7.99
C ASP A 90 -12.97 -5.07 -7.62
N LEU A 91 -11.76 -4.62 -8.02
CA LEU A 91 -11.31 -3.25 -7.81
C LEU A 91 -12.14 -2.23 -8.61
N ALA A 92 -12.41 -2.52 -9.89
CA ALA A 92 -13.19 -1.62 -10.75
C ALA A 92 -14.63 -1.47 -10.25
N VAL A 93 -15.24 -2.54 -9.75
CA VAL A 93 -16.60 -2.51 -9.18
C VAL A 93 -16.63 -1.81 -7.82
N SER A 94 -15.64 -2.08 -6.97
CA SER A 94 -15.60 -1.54 -5.60
C SER A 94 -15.22 -0.06 -5.56
N HIS A 95 -14.40 0.40 -6.50
CA HIS A 95 -13.84 1.75 -6.53
C HIS A 95 -13.87 2.37 -7.94
N PRO A 96 -15.04 2.46 -8.60
CA PRO A 96 -15.13 2.82 -10.03
C PRO A 96 -14.63 4.23 -10.33
N VAL A 97 -14.77 5.16 -9.38
CA VAL A 97 -14.32 6.55 -9.56
C VAL A 97 -12.81 6.68 -9.44
N VAL A 98 -12.20 5.95 -8.49
CA VAL A 98 -10.77 6.10 -8.20
C VAL A 98 -9.91 5.14 -9.01
N ILE A 99 -10.29 3.88 -9.15
CA ILE A 99 -9.53 2.88 -9.94
C ILE A 99 -9.84 3.02 -11.44
N GLY A 100 -11.09 3.28 -11.81
CA GLY A 100 -11.55 3.17 -13.19
C GLY A 100 -11.76 1.72 -13.60
N ASP A 101 -11.55 1.41 -14.87
CA ASP A 101 -11.99 0.14 -15.46
C ASP A 101 -10.96 -1.00 -15.35
N PHE A 102 -9.67 -0.68 -15.29
CA PHE A 102 -8.62 -1.70 -15.40
C PHE A 102 -7.30 -1.29 -14.71
N THR A 103 -6.54 -2.29 -14.25
CA THR A 103 -5.17 -2.11 -13.75
C THR A 103 -4.23 -3.12 -14.41
N GLU A 104 -3.06 -2.69 -14.83
CA GLU A 104 -1.98 -3.52 -15.37
C GLU A 104 -1.09 -4.05 -14.24
N THR A 105 -1.71 -4.64 -13.21
CA THR A 105 -1.03 -5.08 -11.99
C THR A 105 -1.34 -6.53 -11.65
N ALA A 106 -0.38 -7.19 -11.02
CA ALA A 106 -0.55 -8.55 -10.53
C ALA A 106 -1.45 -8.58 -9.26
N ALA A 107 -2.08 -9.73 -9.02
CA ALA A 107 -3.13 -9.91 -8.04
C ALA A 107 -2.73 -9.49 -6.61
N GLY A 108 -1.48 -9.70 -6.22
CA GLY A 108 -1.00 -9.43 -4.86
C GLY A 108 -1.13 -7.98 -4.40
N TRP A 109 -1.21 -7.01 -5.31
CA TRP A 109 -1.42 -5.60 -4.95
C TRP A 109 -2.88 -5.20 -4.78
N HIS A 110 -3.82 -6.13 -4.95
CA HIS A 110 -5.25 -5.90 -4.80
C HIS A 110 -5.62 -5.20 -3.48
N TRP A 111 -5.15 -5.73 -2.34
CA TRP A 111 -5.47 -5.15 -1.03
C TRP A 111 -4.87 -3.76 -0.83
N LEU A 112 -3.71 -3.48 -1.43
CA LEU A 112 -3.05 -2.18 -1.38
C LEU A 112 -3.85 -1.15 -2.19
N LEU A 113 -4.24 -1.51 -3.42
CA LEU A 113 -5.03 -0.66 -4.30
C LEU A 113 -6.42 -0.37 -3.73
N SER A 114 -7.11 -1.39 -3.21
CA SER A 114 -8.41 -1.22 -2.56
C SER A 114 -8.31 -0.34 -1.29
N ALA A 115 -7.26 -0.51 -0.49
CA ALA A 115 -7.03 0.33 0.68
C ALA A 115 -6.75 1.79 0.32
N ALA A 116 -5.94 2.03 -0.72
CA ALA A 116 -5.62 3.37 -1.20
C ALA A 116 -6.85 4.04 -1.81
N ALA A 117 -7.57 3.35 -2.70
CA ALA A 117 -8.76 3.88 -3.34
C ALA A 117 -9.87 4.23 -2.33
N GLY A 118 -10.18 3.30 -1.42
CA GLY A 118 -11.17 3.57 -0.37
C GLY A 118 -10.76 4.70 0.56
N TRP A 119 -9.46 4.91 0.80
CA TRP A 119 -9.00 6.05 1.59
C TRP A 119 -9.16 7.37 0.84
N ILE A 120 -8.86 7.40 -0.46
CA ILE A 120 -9.08 8.59 -1.31
C ILE A 120 -10.57 8.96 -1.31
N GLU A 121 -11.46 7.98 -1.49
CA GLU A 121 -12.91 8.17 -1.44
C GLU A 121 -13.38 8.75 -0.10
N GLU A 122 -12.90 8.20 1.01
CA GLU A 122 -13.21 8.68 2.36
C GLU A 122 -12.76 10.12 2.59
N THR A 123 -11.59 10.51 2.07
CA THR A 123 -11.06 11.86 2.23
C THR A 123 -11.61 12.88 1.22
N GLY A 124 -12.40 12.42 0.25
CA GLY A 124 -12.93 13.22 -0.84
C GLY A 124 -12.07 13.09 -2.11
N VAL A 125 -12.73 12.66 -3.19
CA VAL A 125 -12.10 12.57 -4.52
C VAL A 125 -11.92 13.98 -5.10
N PRO A 126 -10.69 14.38 -5.50
CA PRO A 126 -10.46 15.69 -6.09
C PRO A 126 -11.28 15.95 -7.36
N THR A 127 -11.58 17.21 -7.64
CA THR A 127 -12.37 17.56 -8.84
C THR A 127 -11.61 17.18 -10.11
N GLY A 128 -12.28 16.47 -11.01
CA GLY A 128 -11.69 15.99 -12.25
C GLY A 128 -10.67 14.87 -12.05
N PHE A 129 -10.60 14.27 -10.86
CA PHE A 129 -9.72 13.13 -10.61
C PHE A 129 -10.06 11.97 -11.56
N LYS A 130 -9.02 11.46 -12.21
CA LYS A 130 -9.10 10.26 -13.04
C LYS A 130 -7.78 9.50 -12.95
N SER A 131 -7.84 8.21 -12.68
CA SER A 131 -6.70 7.32 -12.89
C SER A 131 -6.47 7.14 -14.37
N VAL A 132 -5.29 7.56 -14.83
CA VAL A 132 -4.86 7.47 -16.23
C VAL A 132 -4.27 6.10 -16.50
N GLN A 133 -3.43 5.60 -15.59
CA GLN A 133 -2.82 4.28 -15.70
C GLN A 133 -2.32 3.80 -14.34
N ILE A 134 -2.64 2.55 -13.99
CA ILE A 134 -2.14 1.85 -12.80
C ILE A 134 -1.40 0.61 -13.31
N LYS A 135 -0.08 0.55 -13.15
CA LYS A 135 0.75 -0.53 -13.72
C LYS A 135 1.93 -0.95 -12.86
N GLU A 136 2.48 -2.11 -13.16
CA GLU A 136 3.80 -2.51 -12.67
C GLU A 136 4.91 -1.80 -13.46
N LYS A 137 5.95 -1.34 -12.73
CA LYS A 137 7.21 -0.87 -13.29
C LYS A 137 8.36 -1.13 -12.32
N PHE A 138 9.36 -1.89 -12.77
CA PHE A 138 10.56 -2.26 -12.01
C PHE A 138 10.26 -2.94 -10.65
N GLY A 139 9.26 -3.83 -10.65
CA GLY A 139 8.80 -4.55 -9.47
C GLY A 139 8.02 -3.68 -8.47
N THR A 140 7.60 -2.47 -8.88
CA THR A 140 6.85 -1.53 -8.03
C THR A 140 5.63 -0.99 -8.77
N LEU A 141 4.67 -0.47 -8.03
CA LEU A 141 3.46 0.15 -8.55
C LEU A 141 3.77 1.53 -9.11
N ARG A 142 3.18 1.85 -10.26
CA ARG A 142 3.05 3.21 -10.77
C ARG A 142 1.60 3.55 -11.00
N TRP A 143 1.18 4.66 -10.42
CA TRP A 143 -0.19 5.12 -10.46
C TRP A 143 -0.23 6.57 -10.94
N TYR A 144 -0.52 6.72 -12.22
CA TYR A 144 -0.68 8.01 -12.88
C TYR A 144 -2.14 8.45 -12.77
N CYS A 145 -2.35 9.65 -12.26
CA CYS A 145 -3.66 10.29 -12.23
C CYS A 145 -3.63 11.67 -12.91
N SER A 146 -4.81 12.21 -13.18
CA SER A 146 -5.01 13.59 -13.60
C SER A 146 -6.09 14.20 -12.72
N CYS A 147 -5.94 15.45 -12.31
CA CYS A 147 -7.00 16.24 -11.66
C CYS A 147 -6.81 17.72 -11.99
N LEU A 148 -7.79 18.56 -11.64
CA LEU A 148 -7.73 20.01 -11.93
C LEU A 148 -6.78 20.79 -11.01
N GLU A 149 -6.41 20.18 -9.88
CA GLU A 149 -5.53 20.76 -8.87
C GLU A 149 -4.13 20.12 -8.93
N ASP A 150 -3.16 20.71 -8.23
CA ASP A 150 -1.81 20.16 -8.12
C ASP A 150 -1.84 18.84 -7.32
N GLU A 151 -1.73 17.70 -8.02
CA GLU A 151 -1.82 16.36 -7.44
C GLU A 151 -0.85 16.15 -6.28
N ASP A 152 0.34 16.74 -6.36
CA ASP A 152 1.41 16.59 -5.36
C ASP A 152 1.08 17.26 -4.03
N ARG A 153 0.15 18.22 -4.04
CA ARG A 153 -0.32 18.94 -2.86
C ARG A 153 -1.58 18.35 -2.25
N LEU A 154 -2.25 17.46 -2.98
CA LEU A 154 -3.50 16.86 -2.57
C LEU A 154 -3.29 15.65 -1.67
N GLN A 155 -4.28 15.41 -0.81
CA GLN A 155 -4.31 14.21 0.04
C GLN A 155 -4.29 12.93 -0.82
N ALA A 156 -5.00 12.94 -1.97
CA ALA A 156 -5.00 11.82 -2.91
C ALA A 156 -3.59 11.52 -3.45
N GLY A 157 -2.83 12.54 -3.87
CA GLY A 157 -1.45 12.35 -4.35
C GLY A 157 -0.52 11.79 -3.28
N ARG A 158 -0.68 12.20 -2.01
CA ARG A 158 0.06 11.61 -0.87
C ARG A 158 -0.26 10.14 -0.66
N ILE A 159 -1.54 9.75 -0.79
CA ILE A 159 -2.00 8.36 -0.65
C ILE A 159 -1.46 7.50 -1.80
N ILE A 160 -1.58 7.99 -3.04
CA ILE A 160 -1.03 7.35 -4.24
C ILE A 160 0.47 7.14 -4.10
N GLN A 161 1.19 8.18 -3.68
CA GLN A 161 2.62 8.11 -3.41
C GLN A 161 2.95 7.05 -2.35
N ALA A 162 2.20 7.00 -1.25
CA ALA A 162 2.39 5.96 -0.23
C ALA A 162 2.15 4.55 -0.81
N ALA A 163 1.16 4.37 -1.69
CA ALA A 163 0.90 3.09 -2.35
C ALA A 163 2.06 2.67 -3.26
N GLU A 164 2.64 3.60 -4.04
CA GLU A 164 3.83 3.32 -4.85
C GLU A 164 5.01 2.86 -3.97
N TRP A 165 5.24 3.50 -2.83
CA TRP A 165 6.30 3.09 -1.89
C TRP A 165 6.04 1.72 -1.28
N ILE A 166 4.82 1.47 -0.78
CA ILE A 166 4.45 0.21 -0.11
C ILE A 166 4.52 -0.97 -1.08
N SER A 167 4.24 -0.76 -2.37
CA SER A 167 4.23 -1.83 -3.37
C SER A 167 5.55 -2.63 -3.43
N GLY A 168 6.70 -1.99 -3.17
CA GLY A 168 8.02 -2.64 -3.11
C GLY A 168 8.21 -3.58 -1.91
N ALA A 169 7.28 -3.56 -0.95
CA ALA A 169 7.22 -4.41 0.22
C ALA A 169 6.09 -5.45 0.16
N VAL A 170 5.30 -5.47 -0.91
CA VAL A 170 4.12 -6.34 -1.06
C VAL A 170 4.36 -7.29 -2.22
N CYS A 171 4.32 -8.59 -1.94
CA CYS A 171 4.45 -9.62 -2.96
C CYS A 171 3.37 -9.45 -4.02
N GLU A 172 3.79 -9.28 -5.28
CA GLU A 172 2.89 -9.03 -6.41
C GLU A 172 1.96 -10.22 -6.74
N THR A 173 2.23 -11.41 -6.20
CA THR A 173 1.42 -12.62 -6.42
C THR A 173 0.35 -12.82 -5.35
N CYS A 174 0.72 -12.83 -4.07
CA CYS A 174 -0.21 -13.17 -2.97
C CYS A 174 -0.46 -12.04 -1.98
N GLY A 175 0.20 -10.90 -2.16
CA GLY A 175 0.06 -9.73 -1.31
C GLY A 175 0.68 -9.86 0.08
N ALA A 176 1.41 -10.95 0.39
CA ALA A 176 2.15 -11.08 1.64
C ALA A 176 3.37 -10.14 1.69
N PRO A 177 3.99 -9.90 2.85
CA PRO A 177 5.22 -9.12 2.92
C PRO A 177 6.31 -9.73 2.03
N GLY A 178 6.98 -8.87 1.29
CA GLY A 178 8.01 -9.25 0.33
C GLY A 178 9.05 -8.16 0.18
N SER A 179 9.98 -8.37 -0.73
CA SER A 179 10.97 -7.37 -1.10
C SER A 179 11.21 -7.41 -2.60
N VAL A 180 11.67 -6.28 -3.15
CA VAL A 180 12.15 -6.20 -4.53
C VAL A 180 13.27 -7.24 -4.72
N ARG A 181 13.14 -8.06 -5.76
CA ARG A 181 14.10 -9.10 -6.11
C ARG A 181 14.81 -8.70 -7.40
N PRO A 182 16.15 -8.56 -7.39
CA PRO A 182 16.91 -8.28 -8.59
C PRO A 182 16.92 -9.50 -9.52
N GLY A 183 17.06 -9.25 -10.82
CA GLY A 183 17.09 -10.29 -11.85
C GLY A 183 16.80 -9.70 -13.23
N GLY A 184 16.69 -10.56 -14.25
CA GLY A 184 16.35 -10.13 -15.61
C GLY A 184 15.00 -9.41 -15.70
N TRP A 185 14.00 -9.88 -14.94
CA TRP A 185 12.76 -9.16 -14.66
C TRP A 185 12.70 -8.83 -13.17
N VAL A 186 12.69 -7.54 -12.83
CA VAL A 186 12.59 -7.07 -11.45
C VAL A 186 11.15 -7.23 -10.97
N ARG A 187 10.97 -7.81 -9.79
CA ARG A 187 9.65 -8.06 -9.20
C ARG A 187 9.68 -7.96 -7.69
N THR A 188 8.54 -7.68 -7.06
CA THR A 188 8.42 -7.76 -5.60
C THR A 188 7.79 -9.08 -5.19
N ALA A 189 8.55 -9.89 -4.43
CA ALA A 189 8.11 -11.23 -4.06
C ALA A 189 8.46 -11.60 -2.62
N CYS A 190 7.55 -12.34 -1.97
CA CYS A 190 7.84 -13.06 -0.74
C CYS A 190 8.78 -14.25 -1.04
N ASP A 191 9.40 -14.82 -0.01
CA ASP A 191 10.38 -15.91 -0.19
C ASP A 191 9.78 -17.14 -0.89
N ALA A 192 8.51 -17.44 -0.64
CA ALA A 192 7.82 -18.56 -1.28
C ALA A 192 7.71 -18.36 -2.81
N HIS A 193 7.31 -17.17 -3.27
CA HIS A 193 7.18 -16.87 -4.71
C HIS A 193 8.52 -16.52 -5.36
N ALA A 194 9.53 -16.13 -4.58
CA ALA A 194 10.89 -15.98 -5.06
C ALA A 194 11.51 -17.34 -5.46
N ARG A 195 11.20 -18.42 -4.70
CA ARG A 195 11.77 -19.77 -4.89
C ARG A 195 11.09 -20.63 -5.96
N LYS A 196 9.80 -20.44 -6.24
CA LYS A 196 9.00 -21.23 -7.21
C LYS A 196 9.34 -20.90 -8.68
N ARG A 197 10.64 -20.84 -9.01
CA ARG A 197 11.11 -20.70 -10.39
C ARG A 197 11.29 -22.06 -11.02
#